data_AF-A0A938MDR2-F1
#
_entry.id   AF-A0A938MDR2-F1
#
_cell.length_a   1.000
_cell.length_b   1.000
_cell.length_c   1.000
_cell.angle_alpha   90.00
_cell.angle_beta   90.00
_cell.angle_gamma   90.00
#
_symmetry.space_group_name_H-M   'P 1'
#
loop_
_entity.id
_entity.type
_entity.pdbx_description
1 polymer ?
#
loop_
_entity_poly.entity_id
_entity_poly.type
_entity_poly.pdbx_seq_one_letter_code
_entity_poly.pdbx_strand_id
1 'polypeptide(L)'
;MLAELVRDVVRPLGPTLLQVPDRKTDVAILESFSSQMFAGRGTYGWSGSWEADMHLILQWAHLQPKTLFDETVARDGLEGYRVLVMPFCDVLTESVWRKVKEFQKRGGLVVSDEFLTPAIIPDIVIPSYKRTGKAEEDKAALQAKAADLRKELDPFYQRYGEASNPDVVVRFRQYRGTDYLFAINDKRTFGDYVGHHGKVMEKGLPNAATVSVSRKTRFVYDLVAHKGVWTDRTDKGLEFPVNLGPGDGRLFMITAEPIIAIRVTAPAQARLGARVPLSLAVVDSRQEPVEAVVPLHVEILDPQNRLAEGSGHYAAKDGKLDVPVDLAPNDLAGEWTIRAKELASGLTREHRLTVIP
;
A
#
# COMPACT_ATOMS: atom_id res chain seq x y z
N MET A 1 -8.11 -9.58 -17.68
CA MET A 1 -8.10 -9.05 -16.30
C MET A 1 -7.13 -9.79 -15.36
N LEU A 2 -7.39 -11.03 -14.90
CA LEU A 2 -6.47 -11.69 -13.94
C LEU A 2 -5.07 -11.99 -14.53
N ALA A 3 -5.01 -12.49 -15.77
CA ALA A 3 -3.74 -12.76 -16.43
C ALA A 3 -2.88 -11.49 -16.63
N GLU A 4 -3.52 -10.36 -16.94
CA GLU A 4 -2.87 -9.05 -17.06
C GLU A 4 -2.35 -8.58 -15.71
N LEU A 5 -3.18 -8.64 -14.66
CA LEU A 5 -2.75 -8.32 -13.29
C LEU A 5 -1.54 -9.16 -12.86
N VAL A 6 -1.54 -10.46 -13.18
CA VAL A 6 -0.43 -11.35 -12.86
C VAL A 6 0.83 -10.96 -13.62
N ARG A 7 0.72 -10.69 -14.92
CA ARG A 7 1.85 -10.34 -15.79
C ARG A 7 2.43 -8.97 -15.46
N ASP A 8 1.58 -7.98 -15.23
CA ASP A 8 1.96 -6.57 -15.20
C ASP A 8 2.22 -6.06 -13.77
N VAL A 9 1.65 -6.72 -12.75
CA VAL A 9 1.76 -6.29 -11.34
C VAL A 9 2.33 -7.39 -10.46
N VAL A 10 1.71 -8.58 -10.41
CA VAL A 10 2.10 -9.62 -9.43
C VAL A 10 3.50 -10.15 -9.70
N ARG A 11 3.81 -10.51 -10.96
CA ARG A 11 5.12 -11.05 -11.31
C ARG A 11 6.23 -9.99 -11.16
N PRO A 12 6.07 -8.74 -11.64
CA PRO A 12 7.15 -7.76 -11.56
C PRO A 12 7.35 -7.16 -10.16
N LEU A 13 6.27 -7.00 -9.40
CA LEU A 13 6.30 -6.27 -8.12
C LEU A 13 6.13 -7.18 -6.90
N GLY A 14 5.68 -8.43 -7.09
CA GLY A 14 5.47 -9.41 -6.02
C GLY A 14 6.67 -9.58 -5.07
N PRO A 15 7.89 -9.82 -5.57
CA PRO A 15 9.08 -9.93 -4.73
C PRO A 15 9.30 -8.69 -3.84
N THR A 16 8.99 -7.50 -4.35
CA THR A 16 9.13 -6.23 -3.63
C THR A 16 8.04 -6.11 -2.57
N LEU A 17 6.78 -6.35 -2.95
CA LEU A 17 5.63 -6.21 -2.05
C LEU A 17 5.63 -7.19 -0.88
N LEU A 18 6.32 -8.32 -0.99
CA LEU A 18 6.52 -9.24 0.14
C LEU A 18 7.50 -8.68 1.19
N GLN A 19 8.35 -7.72 0.83
CA GLN A 19 9.40 -7.20 1.70
C GLN A 19 9.13 -5.79 2.26
N VAL A 20 8.20 -5.04 1.67
CA VAL A 20 7.81 -3.72 2.18
C VAL A 20 6.78 -3.88 3.31
N PRO A 21 7.01 -3.53 4.57
CA PRO A 21 5.99 -3.70 5.61
C PRO A 21 4.86 -2.65 5.51
N ASP A 22 3.79 -2.85 6.28
CA ASP A 22 2.77 -1.83 6.45
C ASP A 22 3.36 -0.56 7.10
N ARG A 23 2.85 0.61 6.70
CA ARG A 23 3.21 1.87 7.35
C ARG A 23 2.62 1.91 8.76
N LYS A 24 3.42 2.35 9.74
CA LYS A 24 2.90 2.64 11.09
C LYS A 24 1.78 3.69 10.98
N THR A 25 0.63 3.38 11.56
CA THR A 25 -0.54 4.27 11.60
C THR A 25 -0.83 4.70 13.02
N ASP A 26 -1.37 5.91 13.15
CA ASP A 26 -1.85 6.54 14.37
C ASP A 26 -3.39 6.57 14.44
N VAL A 27 -4.07 5.88 13.51
CA VAL A 27 -5.52 5.64 13.55
C VAL A 27 -5.78 4.17 13.89
N ALA A 28 -6.64 3.92 14.86
CA ALA A 28 -7.08 2.59 15.23
C ALA A 28 -8.59 2.42 15.04
N ILE A 29 -9.03 1.21 14.72
CA ILE A 29 -10.42 0.77 14.82
C ILE A 29 -10.49 -0.39 15.80
N LEU A 30 -11.35 -0.30 16.81
CA LEU A 30 -11.56 -1.36 17.78
C LEU A 30 -12.67 -2.30 17.30
N GLU A 31 -12.32 -3.55 17.05
CA GLU A 31 -13.27 -4.64 16.90
C GLU A 31 -13.43 -5.31 18.27
N SER A 32 -14.47 -4.92 19.01
CA SER A 32 -14.59 -5.37 20.39
C SER A 32 -15.13 -6.79 20.51
N PHE A 33 -14.33 -7.69 21.08
CA PHE A 33 -14.76 -9.05 21.39
C PHE A 33 -15.86 -9.06 22.47
N SER A 34 -15.75 -8.17 23.46
CA SER A 34 -16.76 -8.01 24.51
C SER A 34 -18.12 -7.65 23.93
N SER A 35 -18.18 -6.66 23.03
CA SER A 35 -19.43 -6.28 22.37
C SER A 35 -19.92 -7.36 21.39
N GLN A 36 -19.00 -8.07 20.73
CA GLN A 36 -19.36 -9.23 19.91
C GLN A 36 -20.08 -10.31 20.72
N MET A 37 -19.57 -10.64 21.91
CA MET A 37 -20.14 -11.71 22.75
C MET A 37 -21.40 -11.28 23.50
N PHE A 38 -21.42 -10.07 24.07
CA PHE A 38 -22.47 -9.64 24.97
C PHE A 38 -23.55 -8.77 24.33
N ALA A 39 -23.29 -8.18 23.16
CA ALA A 39 -24.25 -7.34 22.44
C ALA A 39 -24.53 -7.81 21.00
N GLY A 40 -24.01 -8.98 20.59
CA GLY A 40 -24.25 -9.56 19.27
C GLY A 40 -23.69 -8.71 18.12
N ARG A 41 -22.63 -7.95 18.40
CA ARG A 41 -21.91 -7.10 17.43
C ARG A 41 -20.90 -7.91 16.63
N GLY A 42 -20.16 -7.26 15.74
CA GLY A 42 -19.06 -7.85 14.99
C GLY A 42 -19.41 -8.37 13.60
N THR A 43 -18.36 -8.69 12.86
CA THR A 43 -18.44 -9.14 11.46
C THR A 43 -18.82 -10.61 11.31
N TYR A 44 -18.57 -11.45 12.33
CA TYR A 44 -18.69 -12.91 12.27
C TYR A 44 -18.06 -13.53 10.99
N GLY A 45 -16.96 -12.93 10.51
CA GLY A 45 -16.24 -13.36 9.30
C GLY A 45 -16.81 -12.83 7.99
N TRP A 46 -17.81 -11.95 8.01
CA TRP A 46 -18.45 -11.36 6.84
C TRP A 46 -18.46 -9.84 6.89
N SER A 47 -18.25 -9.18 5.75
CA SER A 47 -18.18 -7.71 5.65
C SER A 47 -19.56 -7.03 5.63
N GLY A 48 -20.57 -7.61 6.26
CA GLY A 48 -21.97 -7.12 6.24
C GLY A 48 -22.39 -6.34 7.49
N SER A 49 -21.51 -6.25 8.49
CA SER A 49 -21.77 -5.57 9.76
C SER A 49 -21.39 -4.09 9.72
N TRP A 50 -21.82 -3.34 10.73
CA TRP A 50 -21.53 -1.90 10.82
C TRP A 50 -20.04 -1.60 10.97
N GLU A 51 -19.27 -2.47 11.63
CA GLU A 51 -17.83 -2.34 11.77
C GLU A 51 -17.12 -2.38 10.40
N ALA A 52 -17.59 -3.24 9.48
CA ALA A 52 -17.10 -3.29 8.12
C ALA A 52 -17.45 -2.02 7.33
N ASP A 53 -18.67 -1.49 7.52
CA ASP A 53 -19.08 -0.21 6.92
C ASP A 53 -18.29 0.96 7.48
N MET A 54 -18.00 0.97 8.78
CA MET A 54 -17.12 1.94 9.40
C MET A 54 -15.71 1.88 8.79
N HIS A 55 -15.17 0.68 8.55
CA HIS A 55 -13.88 0.52 7.89
C HIS A 55 -13.89 1.09 6.45
N LEU A 56 -15.01 0.97 5.70
CA LEU A 56 -15.16 1.61 4.39
C LEU A 56 -15.25 3.14 4.49
N ILE A 57 -16.00 3.66 5.46
CA ILE A 57 -16.09 5.10 5.77
C ILE A 57 -14.69 5.66 6.02
N LEU A 58 -13.87 4.97 6.84
CA LEU A 58 -12.50 5.38 7.12
C LEU A 58 -11.62 5.39 5.86
N GLN A 59 -11.76 4.40 4.98
CA GLN A 59 -11.03 4.37 3.70
C GLN A 59 -11.41 5.53 2.76
N TRP A 60 -12.71 5.82 2.60
CA TRP A 60 -13.18 6.96 1.81
C TRP A 60 -12.85 8.31 2.47
N ALA A 61 -12.67 8.32 3.78
CA ALA A 61 -12.10 9.43 4.53
C ALA A 61 -10.56 9.47 4.45
N HIS A 62 -9.90 8.62 3.64
CA HIS A 62 -8.44 8.52 3.50
C HIS A 62 -7.69 8.28 4.81
N LEU A 63 -8.29 7.50 5.71
CA LEU A 63 -7.67 7.00 6.93
C LEU A 63 -7.27 5.54 6.71
N GLN A 64 -6.11 5.17 7.25
CA GLN A 64 -5.59 3.80 7.21
C GLN A 64 -5.62 3.24 8.65
N PRO A 65 -6.77 2.77 9.15
CA PRO A 65 -6.87 2.29 10.51
C PRO A 65 -6.09 0.98 10.68
N LYS A 66 -5.55 0.77 11.88
CA LYS A 66 -5.15 -0.55 12.36
C LYS A 66 -6.27 -1.15 13.19
N THR A 67 -6.71 -2.36 12.85
CA THR A 67 -7.65 -3.12 13.66
C THR A 67 -6.98 -3.52 14.98
N LEU A 68 -7.66 -3.22 16.08
CA LEU A 68 -7.31 -3.62 17.44
C LEU A 68 -8.43 -4.49 18.00
N PHE A 69 -8.06 -5.42 18.88
CA PHE A 69 -8.98 -6.21 19.69
C PHE A 69 -8.83 -5.83 21.17
N ASP A 70 -9.83 -6.16 22.00
CA ASP A 70 -9.82 -5.91 23.45
C ASP A 70 -8.49 -6.31 24.10
N GLU A 71 -7.95 -7.49 23.78
CA GLU A 71 -6.70 -8.01 24.33
C GLU A 71 -5.49 -7.16 23.94
N THR A 72 -5.50 -6.64 22.71
CA THR A 72 -4.42 -5.77 22.21
C THR A 72 -4.45 -4.43 22.96
N VAL A 73 -5.64 -3.86 23.14
CA VAL A 73 -5.81 -2.60 23.90
C VAL A 73 -5.44 -2.80 25.38
N ALA A 74 -5.83 -3.92 25.98
CA ALA A 74 -5.54 -4.22 27.39
C ALA A 74 -4.04 -4.44 27.63
N ARG A 75 -3.36 -5.18 26.73
CA ARG A 75 -1.93 -5.53 26.86
C ARG A 75 -1.01 -4.39 26.46
N ASP A 76 -1.24 -3.81 25.27
CA ASP A 76 -0.29 -2.87 24.63
C ASP A 76 -0.72 -1.40 24.81
N GLY A 77 -1.97 -1.16 25.20
CA GLY A 77 -2.53 0.18 25.33
C GLY A 77 -2.79 0.86 23.99
N LEU A 78 -2.86 2.19 24.04
CA LEU A 78 -3.21 3.04 22.90
C LEU A 78 -2.14 4.12 22.67
N GLU A 79 -0.90 3.86 23.08
CA GLU A 79 0.21 4.79 22.85
C GLU A 79 0.57 4.85 21.36
N GLY A 80 0.86 6.05 20.86
CA GLY A 80 1.18 6.28 19.44
C GLY A 80 -0.05 6.40 18.53
N TYR A 81 -1.26 6.21 19.04
CA TYR A 81 -2.50 6.54 18.34
C TYR A 81 -2.95 7.97 18.66
N ARG A 82 -3.63 8.57 17.69
CA ARG A 82 -4.28 9.89 17.78
C ARG A 82 -5.79 9.80 17.64
N VAL A 83 -6.28 8.82 16.87
CA VAL A 83 -7.71 8.58 16.65
C VAL A 83 -8.03 7.12 16.95
N LEU A 84 -9.03 6.89 17.79
CA LEU A 84 -9.60 5.56 18.06
C LEU A 84 -11.06 5.55 17.60
N VAL A 85 -11.36 4.68 16.65
CA VAL A 85 -12.71 4.46 16.12
C VAL A 85 -13.32 3.25 16.80
N MET A 86 -14.51 3.39 17.38
CA MET A 86 -15.13 2.40 18.24
C MET A 86 -16.56 2.10 17.77
N PRO A 87 -16.76 1.48 16.59
CA PRO A 87 -18.10 1.11 16.17
C PRO A 87 -18.66 0.01 17.08
N PHE A 88 -19.97 0.06 17.39
CA PHE A 88 -20.67 -0.99 18.14
C PHE A 88 -19.94 -1.46 19.42
N CYS A 89 -19.44 -0.49 20.19
CA CYS A 89 -18.73 -0.74 21.45
C CYS A 89 -19.66 -0.57 22.66
N ASP A 90 -20.77 -1.31 22.67
CA ASP A 90 -21.79 -1.32 23.74
C ASP A 90 -21.22 -1.79 25.08
N VAL A 91 -20.39 -2.83 25.03
CA VAL A 91 -19.85 -3.53 26.19
C VAL A 91 -18.33 -3.59 26.09
N LEU A 92 -17.65 -3.11 27.11
CA LEU A 92 -16.19 -3.17 27.25
C LEU A 92 -15.84 -3.79 28.60
N THR A 93 -14.71 -4.49 28.65
CA THR A 93 -14.09 -4.83 29.93
C THR A 93 -13.60 -3.58 30.65
N GLU A 94 -13.51 -3.63 31.97
CA GLU A 94 -13.00 -2.51 32.77
C GLU A 94 -11.58 -2.11 32.36
N SER A 95 -10.72 -3.08 32.03
CA SER A 95 -9.35 -2.82 31.56
C SER A 95 -9.32 -2.03 30.26
N VAL A 96 -10.14 -2.40 29.28
CA VAL A 96 -10.22 -1.69 27.99
C VAL A 96 -10.80 -0.29 28.20
N TRP A 97 -11.90 -0.18 28.96
CA TRP A 97 -12.51 1.10 29.29
C TRP A 97 -11.50 2.07 29.92
N ARG A 98 -10.73 1.63 30.94
CA ARG A 98 -9.70 2.47 31.57
C ARG A 98 -8.67 2.96 30.56
N LYS A 99 -8.18 2.09 29.66
CA LYS A 99 -7.22 2.47 28.61
C LYS A 99 -7.79 3.50 27.63
N VAL A 100 -9.06 3.38 27.26
CA VAL A 100 -9.73 4.36 26.41
C VAL A 100 -9.89 5.71 27.13
N LYS A 101 -10.29 5.71 28.41
CA LYS A 101 -10.37 6.95 29.21
C LYS A 101 -9.01 7.63 29.37
N GLU A 102 -7.94 6.86 29.60
CA GLU A 102 -6.57 7.37 29.65
C GLU A 102 -6.13 7.96 28.30
N PHE A 103 -6.51 7.32 27.19
CA PHE A 103 -6.26 7.80 25.83
C PHE A 103 -6.94 9.13 25.55
N GLN A 104 -8.22 9.24 25.89
CA GLN A 104 -8.97 10.47 25.68
C GLN A 104 -8.46 11.60 26.58
N LYS A 105 -8.12 11.30 27.85
CA LYS A 105 -7.54 12.27 28.80
C LYS A 105 -6.22 12.89 28.33
N ARG A 106 -5.42 12.17 27.54
CA ARG A 106 -4.16 12.69 26.95
C ARG A 106 -4.35 13.35 25.58
N GLY A 107 -5.59 13.62 25.16
CA GLY A 107 -5.93 14.31 23.92
C GLY A 107 -6.09 13.40 22.69
N GLY A 108 -6.22 12.08 22.89
CA GLY A 108 -6.66 11.19 21.82
C GLY A 108 -8.14 11.39 21.48
N LEU A 109 -8.49 11.31 20.20
CA LEU A 109 -9.87 11.50 19.72
C LEU A 109 -10.59 10.16 19.63
N VAL A 110 -11.78 10.08 20.21
CA VAL A 110 -12.69 8.92 20.12
C VAL A 110 -13.78 9.22 19.11
N VAL A 111 -13.83 8.42 18.05
CA VAL A 111 -14.92 8.43 17.06
C VAL A 111 -15.78 7.20 17.30
N SER A 112 -17.09 7.36 17.45
CA SER A 112 -17.98 6.22 17.70
C SER A 112 -19.38 6.47 17.15
N ASP A 113 -20.30 5.54 17.42
CA ASP A 113 -21.71 5.63 17.09
C ASP A 113 -22.56 5.73 18.36
N GLU A 114 -23.87 5.74 18.20
CA GLU A 114 -24.84 5.85 19.29
C GLU A 114 -24.83 4.69 20.29
N PHE A 115 -24.13 3.59 19.99
CA PHE A 115 -24.06 2.40 20.84
C PHE A 115 -22.84 2.38 21.76
N LEU A 116 -21.99 3.42 21.75
CA LEU A 116 -20.86 3.48 22.68
C LEU A 116 -21.33 3.37 24.13
N THR A 117 -20.62 2.56 24.93
CA THR A 117 -20.87 2.47 26.36
C THR A 117 -20.95 3.86 27.02
N PRO A 118 -21.96 4.16 27.86
CA PRO A 118 -22.22 5.50 28.39
C PRO A 118 -21.10 6.05 29.28
N ALA A 119 -20.14 5.21 29.68
CA ALA A 119 -18.97 5.62 30.46
C ALA A 119 -17.92 6.39 29.63
N ILE A 120 -18.05 6.42 28.30
CA ILE A 120 -17.19 7.14 27.36
C ILE A 120 -18.10 8.07 26.54
N ILE A 121 -17.68 9.32 26.39
CA ILE A 121 -18.36 10.29 25.51
C ILE A 121 -17.51 10.38 24.26
N PRO A 122 -18.06 10.13 23.06
CA PRO A 122 -17.29 10.27 21.82
C PRO A 122 -17.03 11.74 21.50
N ASP A 123 -15.87 12.03 20.91
CA ASP A 123 -15.53 13.36 20.39
C ASP A 123 -16.23 13.62 19.05
N ILE A 124 -16.41 12.57 18.24
CA ILE A 124 -17.15 12.60 16.97
C ILE A 124 -18.12 11.43 16.94
N VAL A 125 -19.38 11.70 16.57
CA VAL A 125 -20.42 10.68 16.42
C VAL A 125 -20.70 10.44 14.94
N ILE A 126 -20.54 9.19 14.50
CA ILE A 126 -21.00 8.72 13.19
C ILE A 126 -22.20 7.81 13.45
N PRO A 127 -23.45 8.28 13.20
CA PRO A 127 -24.63 7.45 13.43
C PRO A 127 -24.56 6.16 12.62
N SER A 128 -25.04 5.06 13.20
CA SER A 128 -25.07 3.78 12.50
C SER A 128 -25.88 3.84 11.20
N TYR A 129 -25.51 2.99 10.23
CA TYR A 129 -26.24 2.85 8.98
C TYR A 129 -26.67 1.41 8.77
N LYS A 130 -27.94 1.22 8.46
CA LYS A 130 -28.47 -0.05 8.00
C LYS A 130 -28.60 0.00 6.48
N ARG A 131 -27.78 -0.79 5.79
CA ARG A 131 -27.84 -0.94 4.34
C ARG A 131 -29.24 -1.34 3.87
N THR A 132 -29.68 -0.69 2.81
CA THR A 132 -30.97 -0.91 2.15
C THR A 132 -30.94 -2.09 1.18
N GLY A 133 -29.74 -2.52 0.77
CA GLY A 133 -29.52 -3.53 -0.25
C GLY A 133 -29.44 -2.95 -1.67
N LYS A 134 -29.46 -1.62 -1.80
CA LYS A 134 -29.28 -0.90 -3.06
C LYS A 134 -27.87 -0.32 -3.11
N ALA A 135 -27.02 -0.87 -3.97
CA ALA A 135 -25.58 -0.63 -3.94
C ALA A 135 -25.20 0.85 -4.09
N GLU A 136 -25.86 1.57 -5.00
CA GLU A 136 -25.57 2.98 -5.26
C GLU A 136 -25.98 3.87 -4.08
N GLU A 137 -27.22 3.71 -3.59
CA GLU A 137 -27.75 4.46 -2.44
C GLU A 137 -26.91 4.19 -1.18
N ASP A 138 -26.59 2.92 -0.90
CA ASP A 138 -25.80 2.53 0.27
C ASP A 138 -24.37 3.07 0.19
N LYS A 139 -23.73 3.01 -0.99
CA LYS A 139 -22.39 3.59 -1.20
C LYS A 139 -22.40 5.10 -0.99
N ALA A 140 -23.37 5.80 -1.59
CA ALA A 140 -23.49 7.25 -1.47
C ALA A 140 -23.70 7.67 -0.01
N ALA A 141 -24.53 6.95 0.74
CA ALA A 141 -24.77 7.21 2.17
C ALA A 141 -23.49 7.06 3.02
N LEU A 142 -22.72 6.00 2.78
CA LEU A 142 -21.47 5.79 3.51
C LEU A 142 -20.37 6.81 3.10
N GLN A 143 -20.30 7.19 1.83
CA GLN A 143 -19.39 8.27 1.38
C GLN A 143 -19.78 9.63 1.97
N ALA A 144 -21.07 9.91 2.14
CA ALA A 144 -21.52 11.11 2.84
C ALA A 144 -21.05 11.12 4.31
N LYS A 145 -21.15 9.99 5.02
CA LYS A 145 -20.61 9.84 6.37
C LYS A 145 -19.10 10.03 6.43
N ALA A 146 -18.36 9.55 5.42
CA ALA A 146 -16.93 9.80 5.31
C ALA A 146 -16.64 11.30 5.16
N ALA A 147 -17.39 12.00 4.32
CA ALA A 147 -17.26 13.45 4.15
C ALA A 147 -17.59 14.22 5.45
N ASP A 148 -18.61 13.80 6.21
CA ASP A 148 -18.97 14.42 7.48
C ASP A 148 -17.90 14.17 8.56
N LEU A 149 -17.39 12.94 8.66
CA LEU A 149 -16.23 12.64 9.51
C LEU A 149 -15.05 13.55 9.18
N ARG A 150 -14.76 13.78 7.89
CA ARG A 150 -13.69 14.70 7.49
C ARG A 150 -13.94 16.12 7.99
N LYS A 151 -15.16 16.66 7.85
CA LYS A 151 -15.48 18.01 8.32
C LYS A 151 -15.18 18.21 9.80
N GLU A 152 -15.47 17.21 10.62
CA GLU A 152 -15.25 17.27 12.07
C GLU A 152 -13.81 16.96 12.49
N LEU A 153 -13.13 16.04 11.78
CA LEU A 153 -11.81 15.55 12.15
C LEU A 153 -10.66 16.42 11.63
N ASP A 154 -10.80 17.02 10.45
CA ASP A 154 -9.73 17.77 9.76
C ASP A 154 -9.15 18.95 10.57
N PRO A 155 -9.92 19.68 11.42
CA PRO A 155 -9.36 20.71 12.30
C PRO A 155 -8.36 20.17 13.34
N PHE A 156 -8.43 18.89 13.69
CA PHE A 156 -7.64 18.29 14.78
C PHE A 156 -6.62 17.27 14.29
N TYR A 157 -6.78 16.77 13.06
CA TYR A 157 -5.98 15.67 12.53
C TYR A 157 -5.59 15.91 11.07
N GLN A 158 -4.28 15.90 10.80
CA GLN A 158 -3.74 15.99 9.46
C GLN A 158 -3.46 14.59 8.89
N ARG A 159 -4.06 14.29 7.73
CA ARG A 159 -3.82 13.04 7.03
C ARG A 159 -2.43 12.99 6.42
N TYR A 160 -1.91 11.77 6.36
CA TYR A 160 -0.63 11.54 5.71
C TYR A 160 -0.71 11.64 4.19
N GLY A 161 -1.79 11.16 3.59
CA GLY A 161 -2.05 11.35 2.18
C GLY A 161 -3.51 11.07 1.83
N GLU A 162 -3.93 11.63 0.71
CA GLU A 162 -5.33 11.67 0.30
C GLU A 162 -5.45 11.80 -1.22
N ALA A 163 -6.65 11.55 -1.75
CA ALA A 163 -7.00 11.84 -3.12
C ALA A 163 -8.12 12.89 -3.18
N SER A 164 -8.13 13.70 -4.24
CA SER A 164 -9.17 14.71 -4.50
C SER A 164 -10.54 14.11 -4.84
N ASN A 165 -10.62 12.79 -5.08
CA ASN A 165 -11.85 12.06 -5.38
C ASN A 165 -11.97 10.86 -4.43
N PRO A 166 -13.08 10.72 -3.67
CA PRO A 166 -13.25 9.64 -2.70
C PRO A 166 -13.28 8.24 -3.33
N ASP A 167 -13.60 8.12 -4.62
CA ASP A 167 -13.54 6.84 -5.35
C ASP A 167 -12.10 6.42 -5.70
N VAL A 168 -11.09 7.25 -5.41
CA VAL A 168 -9.67 6.87 -5.49
C VAL A 168 -9.17 6.58 -4.07
N VAL A 169 -9.26 5.32 -3.66
CA VAL A 169 -8.82 4.89 -2.33
C VAL A 169 -7.30 4.78 -2.31
N VAL A 170 -6.68 5.41 -1.32
CA VAL A 170 -5.23 5.37 -1.14
C VAL A 170 -4.81 4.54 0.08
N ARG A 171 -3.71 3.80 -0.06
CA ARG A 171 -3.08 3.05 1.04
C ARG A 171 -1.57 3.20 0.97
N PHE A 172 -0.92 3.35 2.12
CA PHE A 172 0.52 3.47 2.25
C PHE A 172 1.13 2.26 2.94
N ARG A 173 2.20 1.74 2.32
CA ARG A 173 3.21 0.90 2.95
C ARG A 173 4.52 1.69 3.02
N GLN A 174 5.42 1.31 3.91
CA GLN A 174 6.65 2.09 4.11
C GLN A 174 7.82 1.16 4.43
N TYR A 175 8.96 1.42 3.81
CA TYR A 175 10.22 0.79 4.15
C TYR A 175 11.28 1.86 4.35
N ARG A 176 11.83 1.94 5.57
CA ARG A 176 12.73 3.03 6.00
C ARG A 176 12.12 4.40 5.63
N GLY A 177 12.85 5.22 4.90
CA GLY A 177 12.42 6.51 4.41
C GLY A 177 11.61 6.47 3.11
N THR A 178 11.22 5.32 2.55
CA THR A 178 10.51 5.26 1.25
C THR A 178 9.07 4.80 1.42
N ASP A 179 8.13 5.53 0.81
CA ASP A 179 6.71 5.16 0.81
C ASP A 179 6.31 4.42 -0.47
N TYR A 180 5.37 3.51 -0.30
CA TYR A 180 4.73 2.73 -1.36
C TYR A 180 3.24 2.98 -1.29
N LEU A 181 2.77 3.83 -2.19
CA LEU A 181 1.40 4.32 -2.24
C LEU A 181 0.60 3.55 -3.29
N PHE A 182 -0.42 2.85 -2.83
CA PHE A 182 -1.43 2.22 -3.67
C PHE A 182 -2.55 3.22 -3.92
N ALA A 183 -2.91 3.45 -5.17
CA ALA A 183 -4.10 4.22 -5.55
C ALA A 183 -5.03 3.31 -6.34
N ILE A 184 -6.22 3.05 -5.80
CA ILE A 184 -7.16 2.05 -6.32
C ILE A 184 -8.46 2.74 -6.74
N ASN A 185 -8.96 2.43 -7.93
CA ASN A 185 -10.19 2.98 -8.45
C ASN A 185 -11.41 2.14 -8.03
N ASP A 186 -12.21 2.67 -7.10
CA ASP A 186 -13.52 2.11 -6.69
C ASP A 186 -14.70 2.76 -7.44
N LYS A 187 -14.46 3.55 -8.49
CA LYS A 187 -15.54 4.12 -9.30
C LYS A 187 -16.17 3.04 -10.16
N ARG A 188 -17.47 2.85 -9.99
CA ARG A 188 -18.23 1.75 -10.60
C ARG A 188 -19.69 2.12 -10.83
N THR A 189 -20.33 1.36 -11.71
CA THR A 189 -21.75 1.46 -12.06
C THR A 189 -22.33 0.05 -12.27
N PHE A 190 -23.62 -0.02 -12.54
CA PHE A 190 -24.31 -1.27 -12.87
C PHE A 190 -23.83 -1.80 -14.23
N GLY A 191 -23.50 -3.09 -14.28
CA GLY A 191 -23.18 -3.81 -15.49
C GLY A 191 -24.34 -4.66 -15.98
N ASP A 192 -24.07 -5.40 -17.06
CA ASP A 192 -25.08 -6.21 -17.75
C ASP A 192 -25.28 -7.59 -17.08
N TYR A 193 -24.36 -8.02 -16.21
CA TYR A 193 -24.40 -9.37 -15.62
C TYR A 193 -25.41 -9.46 -14.48
N VAL A 194 -25.24 -8.63 -13.45
CA VAL A 194 -26.10 -8.62 -12.25
C VAL A 194 -26.58 -7.21 -11.88
N GLY A 195 -26.10 -6.18 -12.58
CA GLY A 195 -26.43 -4.79 -12.27
C GLY A 195 -27.91 -4.45 -12.35
N HIS A 196 -28.69 -5.16 -13.19
CA HIS A 196 -30.14 -5.02 -13.28
C HIS A 196 -30.89 -5.29 -11.97
N HIS A 197 -30.27 -5.98 -11.00
CA HIS A 197 -30.84 -6.18 -9.66
C HIS A 197 -30.64 -4.99 -8.72
N GLY A 198 -29.78 -4.01 -9.06
CA GLY A 198 -29.47 -2.86 -8.22
C GLY A 198 -28.64 -3.19 -6.96
N LYS A 199 -28.27 -4.45 -6.76
CA LYS A 199 -27.57 -4.94 -5.54
C LYS A 199 -26.05 -4.86 -5.61
N VAL A 200 -25.49 -4.79 -6.82
CA VAL A 200 -24.04 -4.77 -7.05
C VAL A 200 -23.76 -3.85 -8.23
N MET A 201 -22.79 -2.96 -8.07
CA MET A 201 -22.20 -2.21 -9.18
C MET A 201 -20.92 -2.93 -9.61
N GLU A 202 -21.02 -3.79 -10.62
CA GLU A 202 -19.93 -4.67 -11.07
C GLU A 202 -19.05 -4.06 -12.18
N LYS A 203 -19.52 -3.00 -12.83
CA LYS A 203 -18.82 -2.39 -13.96
C LYS A 203 -17.96 -1.23 -13.48
N GLY A 204 -16.64 -1.38 -13.53
CA GLY A 204 -15.72 -0.27 -13.27
C GLY A 204 -15.88 0.88 -14.28
N LEU A 205 -15.57 2.10 -13.85
CA LEU A 205 -15.52 3.29 -14.70
C LEU A 205 -14.14 3.94 -14.60
N PRO A 206 -13.65 4.61 -15.65
CA PRO A 206 -12.40 5.36 -15.56
C PRO A 206 -12.53 6.48 -14.51
N ASN A 207 -11.43 6.79 -13.85
CA ASN A 207 -11.37 7.79 -12.80
C ASN A 207 -10.05 8.55 -12.83
N ALA A 208 -10.09 9.78 -12.32
CA ALA A 208 -8.92 10.63 -12.18
C ALA A 208 -8.99 11.38 -10.86
N ALA A 209 -7.83 11.60 -10.25
CA ALA A 209 -7.69 12.37 -9.02
C ALA A 209 -6.32 13.03 -8.96
N THR A 210 -6.22 14.06 -8.13
CA THR A 210 -4.93 14.53 -7.63
C THR A 210 -4.67 13.82 -6.31
N VAL A 211 -3.50 13.21 -6.18
CA VAL A 211 -3.03 12.63 -4.93
C VAL A 211 -2.17 13.66 -4.22
N SER A 212 -2.44 13.87 -2.93
CA SER A 212 -1.67 14.74 -2.06
C SER A 212 -1.01 13.90 -0.96
N VAL A 213 0.27 14.13 -0.69
CA VAL A 213 1.02 13.43 0.36
C VAL A 213 1.75 14.45 1.23
N SER A 214 1.53 14.38 2.54
CA SER A 214 2.13 15.23 3.57
C SER A 214 3.62 14.91 3.79
N ARG A 215 4.43 15.10 2.74
CA ARG A 215 5.86 14.81 2.70
C ARG A 215 6.59 15.85 1.85
N LYS A 216 7.78 16.26 2.28
CA LYS A 216 8.61 17.29 1.58
C LYS A 216 9.43 16.76 0.39
N THR A 217 9.50 15.44 0.25
CA THR A 217 10.25 14.72 -0.79
C THR A 217 9.55 14.81 -2.14
N ARG A 218 10.26 14.70 -3.28
CA ARG A 218 9.67 14.96 -4.62
C ARG A 218 9.72 13.83 -5.64
N PHE A 219 10.48 12.76 -5.41
CA PHE A 219 10.73 11.76 -6.44
C PHE A 219 9.71 10.64 -6.34
N VAL A 220 8.72 10.71 -7.23
CA VAL A 220 7.63 9.74 -7.34
C VAL A 220 7.82 8.93 -8.61
N TYR A 221 7.65 7.63 -8.49
CA TYR A 221 7.75 6.67 -9.59
C TYR A 221 6.49 5.82 -9.66
N ASP A 222 5.89 5.71 -10.84
CA ASP A 222 4.83 4.74 -11.11
C ASP A 222 5.47 3.38 -11.39
N LEU A 223 5.37 2.46 -10.43
CA LEU A 223 6.00 1.14 -10.51
C LEU A 223 5.30 0.22 -11.52
N VAL A 224 4.06 0.51 -11.91
CA VAL A 224 3.33 -0.27 -12.93
C VAL A 224 3.71 0.25 -14.32
N ALA A 225 3.84 1.56 -14.48
CA ALA A 225 4.24 2.18 -15.75
C ALA A 225 5.77 2.27 -15.94
N HIS A 226 6.57 1.90 -14.93
CA HIS A 226 8.03 1.97 -14.91
C HIS A 226 8.60 3.34 -15.31
N LYS A 227 8.06 4.42 -14.72
CA LYS A 227 8.48 5.78 -15.04
C LYS A 227 8.38 6.72 -13.86
N GLY A 228 9.19 7.79 -13.91
CA GLY A 228 9.02 8.95 -13.03
C GLY A 228 7.69 9.67 -13.27
N VAL A 229 7.15 10.24 -12.19
CA VAL A 229 5.92 11.04 -12.20
C VAL A 229 6.30 12.47 -11.78
N TRP A 230 5.82 13.44 -12.55
CA TRP A 230 5.98 14.85 -12.21
C TRP A 230 5.13 15.19 -10.99
N THR A 231 5.72 15.95 -10.07
CA THR A 231 5.08 16.35 -8.81
C THR A 231 5.11 17.86 -8.67
N ASP A 232 4.03 18.40 -8.14
CA ASP A 232 3.92 19.78 -7.69
C ASP A 232 4.21 19.85 -6.18
N ARG A 233 4.89 20.90 -5.75
CA ARG A 233 5.13 21.15 -4.32
C ARG A 233 4.04 22.07 -3.79
N THR A 234 3.49 21.71 -2.64
CA THR A 234 2.55 22.55 -1.90
C THR A 234 3.11 22.86 -0.51
N ASP A 235 2.48 23.79 0.21
CA ASP A 235 2.85 24.10 1.59
C ASP A 235 2.69 22.90 2.53
N LYS A 236 1.81 21.96 2.15
CA LYS A 236 1.47 20.77 2.95
C LYS A 236 2.28 19.53 2.55
N GLY A 237 2.90 19.51 1.37
CA GLY A 237 3.71 18.39 0.90
C GLY A 237 3.90 18.36 -0.62
N LEU A 238 3.57 17.23 -1.22
CA LEU A 238 3.66 17.01 -2.68
C LEU A 238 2.30 16.60 -3.23
N GLU A 239 2.06 16.94 -4.49
CA GLU A 239 0.87 16.56 -5.23
C GLU A 239 1.23 16.03 -6.62
N PHE A 240 0.43 15.09 -7.14
CA PHE A 240 0.55 14.64 -8.53
C PHE A 240 -0.75 14.05 -9.05
N PRO A 241 -1.00 14.15 -10.37
CA PRO A 241 -2.20 13.59 -10.98
C PRO A 241 -2.09 12.07 -11.14
N VAL A 242 -3.22 11.39 -10.97
CA VAL A 242 -3.37 9.95 -11.22
C VAL A 242 -4.56 9.73 -12.14
N ASN A 243 -4.35 8.96 -13.20
CA ASN A 243 -5.38 8.53 -14.14
C ASN A 243 -5.51 7.00 -14.09
N LEU A 244 -6.72 6.51 -13.85
CA LEU A 244 -7.03 5.11 -13.62
C LEU A 244 -8.10 4.65 -14.60
N GLY A 245 -7.87 3.51 -15.26
CA GLY A 245 -8.92 2.83 -16.01
C GLY A 245 -10.01 2.21 -15.11
N PRO A 246 -11.06 1.63 -15.70
CA PRO A 246 -12.06 0.84 -15.00
C PRO A 246 -11.46 -0.25 -14.09
N GLY A 247 -11.68 -0.15 -12.77
CA GLY A 247 -11.14 -1.12 -11.79
C GLY A 247 -9.61 -1.19 -11.73
N ASP A 248 -8.93 -0.19 -12.29
CA ASP A 248 -7.47 -0.11 -12.35
C ASP A 248 -6.87 0.32 -11.01
N GLY A 249 -5.58 0.06 -10.86
CA GLY A 249 -4.80 0.48 -9.71
C GLY A 249 -3.39 0.89 -10.12
N ARG A 250 -2.78 1.76 -9.33
CA ARG A 250 -1.38 2.16 -9.47
C ARG A 250 -0.64 1.95 -8.17
N LEU A 251 0.66 1.68 -8.29
CA LEU A 251 1.59 1.62 -7.18
C LEU A 251 2.67 2.66 -7.42
N PHE A 252 2.76 3.63 -6.52
CA PHE A 252 3.77 4.67 -6.56
C PHE A 252 4.83 4.42 -5.50
N MET A 253 6.10 4.63 -5.88
CA MET A 253 7.22 4.66 -4.94
C MET A 253 7.67 6.11 -4.75
N ILE A 254 7.76 6.57 -3.50
CA ILE A 254 8.11 7.94 -3.15
C ILE A 254 9.42 7.94 -2.35
N THR A 255 10.51 8.41 -2.97
CA THR A 255 11.89 8.32 -2.45
C THR A 255 12.49 9.68 -2.18
N ALA A 256 13.32 9.79 -1.12
CA ALA A 256 13.96 11.04 -0.69
C ALA A 256 14.83 11.68 -1.77
N GLU A 257 15.59 10.86 -2.49
CA GLU A 257 16.55 11.22 -3.54
C GLU A 257 16.18 10.48 -4.84
N PRO A 258 16.51 11.03 -6.02
CA PRO A 258 16.18 10.38 -7.27
C PRO A 258 17.06 9.16 -7.49
N ILE A 259 16.48 8.11 -8.06
CA ILE A 259 17.23 7.02 -8.69
C ILE A 259 17.96 7.58 -9.91
N ILE A 260 19.27 7.36 -10.00
CA ILE A 260 20.07 7.85 -11.13
C ILE A 260 20.75 6.74 -11.94
N ALA A 261 20.98 5.57 -11.33
CA ALA A 261 21.71 4.48 -11.99
C ALA A 261 21.51 3.13 -11.30
N ILE A 262 21.85 2.08 -12.05
CA ILE A 262 22.12 0.74 -11.52
C ILE A 262 23.62 0.48 -11.66
N ARG A 263 24.26 0.05 -10.57
CA ARG A 263 25.63 -0.46 -10.56
C ARG A 263 25.58 -1.98 -10.61
N VAL A 264 26.34 -2.55 -11.53
CA VAL A 264 26.51 -3.99 -11.69
C VAL A 264 27.95 -4.33 -11.36
N THR A 265 28.15 -5.22 -10.39
CA THR A 265 29.46 -5.73 -9.99
C THR A 265 29.48 -7.23 -10.20
N ALA A 266 30.31 -7.66 -11.14
CA ALA A 266 30.58 -9.06 -11.46
C ALA A 266 32.04 -9.15 -11.95
N PRO A 267 32.69 -10.33 -11.86
CA PRO A 267 34.01 -10.50 -12.44
C PRO A 267 33.95 -10.36 -13.96
N ALA A 268 35.03 -9.86 -14.57
CA ALA A 268 35.11 -9.75 -16.03
C ALA A 268 35.20 -11.13 -16.72
N GLN A 269 35.67 -12.15 -16.00
CA GLN A 269 35.86 -13.51 -16.50
C GLN A 269 35.51 -14.56 -15.45
N ALA A 270 34.92 -15.68 -15.87
CA ALA A 270 34.61 -16.84 -15.04
C ALA A 270 34.81 -18.15 -15.80
N ARG A 271 34.97 -19.27 -15.09
CA ARG A 271 35.09 -20.62 -15.68
C ARG A 271 33.76 -21.36 -15.61
N LEU A 272 33.53 -22.29 -16.54
CA LEU A 272 32.45 -23.26 -16.43
C LEU A 272 32.57 -24.05 -15.11
N GLY A 273 31.43 -24.37 -14.49
CA GLY A 273 31.37 -25.00 -13.17
C GLY A 273 31.57 -24.03 -11.99
N ALA A 274 31.83 -22.75 -12.23
CA ALA A 274 32.01 -21.76 -11.16
C ALA A 274 30.70 -21.07 -10.78
N ARG A 275 30.59 -20.69 -9.51
CA ARG A 275 29.58 -19.74 -9.02
C ARG A 275 30.11 -18.32 -9.15
N VAL A 276 29.47 -17.52 -9.99
CA VAL A 276 29.82 -16.12 -10.22
C VAL A 276 29.03 -15.22 -9.26
N PRO A 277 29.70 -14.41 -8.43
CA PRO A 277 29.01 -13.42 -7.61
C PRO A 277 28.57 -12.24 -8.49
N LEU A 278 27.25 -12.04 -8.62
CA LEU A 278 26.66 -10.86 -9.24
C LEU A 278 25.96 -10.03 -8.17
N SER A 279 26.46 -8.81 -7.98
CA SER A 279 25.87 -7.81 -7.08
C SER A 279 25.34 -6.62 -7.86
N LEU A 280 24.11 -6.24 -7.56
CA LEU A 280 23.40 -5.12 -8.15
C LEU A 280 23.09 -4.09 -7.07
N ALA A 281 23.33 -2.80 -7.36
CA ALA A 281 22.94 -1.71 -6.49
C ALA A 281 22.22 -0.62 -7.28
N VAL A 282 20.99 -0.29 -6.89
CA VAL A 282 20.25 0.88 -7.37
C VAL A 282 20.68 2.07 -6.54
N VAL A 283 21.23 3.10 -7.18
CA VAL A 283 21.87 4.22 -6.49
C VAL A 283 21.16 5.56 -6.72
N ASP A 284 21.25 6.41 -5.70
CA ASP A 284 20.67 7.76 -5.67
C ASP A 284 21.63 8.83 -6.22
N SER A 285 21.18 10.09 -6.23
CA SER A 285 21.96 11.27 -6.64
C SER A 285 23.32 11.41 -5.94
N ARG A 286 23.45 10.87 -4.71
CA ARG A 286 24.66 10.88 -3.88
C ARG A 286 25.53 9.65 -4.11
N GLN A 287 25.21 8.84 -5.11
CA GLN A 287 25.94 7.62 -5.48
C GLN A 287 25.87 6.51 -4.41
N GLU A 288 24.89 6.61 -3.50
CA GLU A 288 24.62 5.64 -2.43
C GLU A 288 23.43 4.74 -2.78
N PRO A 289 23.38 3.50 -2.29
CA PRO A 289 22.21 2.64 -2.45
C PRO A 289 20.93 3.29 -1.91
N VAL A 290 19.86 3.23 -2.70
CA VAL A 290 18.57 3.84 -2.32
C VAL A 290 18.00 3.13 -1.10
N GLU A 291 17.52 3.88 -0.11
CA GLU A 291 16.85 3.35 1.09
C GLU A 291 15.42 2.88 0.80
N ALA A 292 15.29 1.90 -0.08
CA ALA A 292 14.04 1.33 -0.57
C ALA A 292 14.19 -0.17 -0.81
N VAL A 293 13.06 -0.84 -0.99
CA VAL A 293 12.97 -2.11 -1.71
C VAL A 293 12.64 -1.80 -3.17
N VAL A 294 13.64 -1.84 -4.05
CA VAL A 294 13.45 -1.46 -5.46
C VAL A 294 13.14 -2.71 -6.30
N PRO A 295 12.05 -2.73 -7.08
CA PRO A 295 11.78 -3.83 -7.99
C PRO A 295 12.80 -3.86 -9.13
N LEU A 296 13.41 -5.02 -9.38
CA LEU A 296 14.39 -5.24 -10.44
C LEU A 296 13.94 -6.35 -11.38
N HIS A 297 14.21 -6.19 -12.66
CA HIS A 297 14.21 -7.27 -13.65
C HIS A 297 15.64 -7.54 -14.09
N VAL A 298 16.09 -8.78 -13.94
CA VAL A 298 17.44 -9.21 -14.30
C VAL A 298 17.34 -10.26 -15.41
N GLU A 299 18.03 -10.03 -16.51
CA GLU A 299 18.21 -10.99 -17.60
C GLU A 299 19.68 -11.38 -17.65
N ILE A 300 19.95 -12.68 -17.59
CA ILE A 300 21.28 -13.25 -17.80
C ILE A 300 21.19 -14.02 -19.11
N LEU A 301 21.94 -13.58 -20.11
CA LEU A 301 21.89 -14.09 -21.47
C LEU A 301 23.20 -14.81 -21.80
N ASP A 302 23.08 -16.04 -22.29
CA ASP A 302 24.20 -16.81 -22.83
C ASP A 302 24.68 -16.21 -24.18
N PRO A 303 25.77 -16.73 -24.78
CA PRO A 303 26.31 -16.22 -26.05
C PRO A 303 25.34 -16.34 -27.24
N GLN A 304 24.24 -17.10 -27.08
CA GLN A 304 23.18 -17.31 -28.06
C GLN A 304 21.93 -16.47 -27.73
N ASN A 305 22.03 -15.54 -26.78
CA ASN A 305 20.95 -14.70 -26.28
C ASN A 305 19.78 -15.47 -25.64
N ARG A 306 20.04 -16.66 -25.09
CA ARG A 306 19.04 -17.43 -24.34
C ARG A 306 19.13 -17.06 -22.86
N LEU A 307 17.96 -16.96 -22.21
CA LEU A 307 17.89 -16.70 -20.78
C LEU A 307 18.47 -17.88 -20.00
N ALA A 308 19.44 -17.57 -19.14
CA ALA A 308 20.05 -18.49 -18.20
C ALA A 308 19.37 -18.43 -16.83
N GLU A 309 19.70 -19.39 -15.98
CA GLU A 309 19.30 -19.41 -14.57
C GLU A 309 19.76 -18.13 -13.85
N GLY A 310 18.95 -17.66 -12.90
CA GLY A 310 19.14 -16.38 -12.23
C GLY A 310 18.51 -15.18 -12.96
N SER A 311 17.89 -15.40 -14.13
CA SER A 311 17.02 -14.41 -14.76
C SER A 311 15.65 -14.35 -14.08
N GLY A 312 15.11 -13.16 -13.88
CA GLY A 312 13.77 -13.00 -13.29
C GLY A 312 13.51 -11.65 -12.63
N HIS A 313 12.44 -11.62 -11.84
CA HIS A 313 12.03 -10.45 -11.08
C HIS A 313 12.49 -10.59 -9.64
N TYR A 314 13.09 -9.53 -9.12
CA TYR A 314 13.71 -9.48 -7.82
C TYR A 314 13.34 -8.21 -7.07
N ALA A 315 13.70 -8.19 -5.80
CA ALA A 315 13.57 -7.04 -4.92
C ALA A 315 14.94 -6.68 -4.38
N ALA A 316 15.44 -5.51 -4.76
CA ALA A 316 16.66 -4.95 -4.22
C ALA A 316 16.36 -4.24 -2.91
N LYS A 317 16.38 -5.00 -1.80
CA LYS A 317 16.19 -4.46 -0.45
C LYS A 317 17.39 -3.62 -0.05
N ASP A 318 17.14 -2.47 0.56
CA ASP A 318 18.19 -1.46 0.83
C ASP A 318 18.93 -1.05 -0.46
N GLY A 319 18.21 -1.05 -1.58
CA GLY A 319 18.75 -0.75 -2.90
C GLY A 319 19.74 -1.77 -3.43
N LYS A 320 19.90 -2.93 -2.78
CA LYS A 320 20.91 -3.94 -3.13
C LYS A 320 20.29 -5.30 -3.40
N LEU A 321 20.89 -6.04 -4.33
CA LEU A 321 20.53 -7.41 -4.67
C LEU A 321 21.79 -8.20 -4.99
N ASP A 322 21.93 -9.38 -4.39
CA ASP A 322 22.94 -10.36 -4.76
C ASP A 322 22.24 -11.55 -5.43
N VAL A 323 22.70 -11.90 -6.63
CA VAL A 323 22.22 -13.05 -7.40
C VAL A 323 23.42 -13.96 -7.67
N PRO A 324 23.48 -15.19 -7.15
CA PRO A 324 24.48 -16.14 -7.58
C PRO A 324 24.16 -16.58 -9.02
N VAL A 325 25.16 -16.52 -9.91
CA VAL A 325 25.05 -17.09 -11.26
C VAL A 325 25.87 -18.36 -11.28
N ASP A 326 25.20 -19.50 -11.29
CA ASP A 326 25.83 -20.81 -11.31
C ASP A 326 26.06 -21.23 -12.76
N LEU A 327 27.33 -21.19 -13.21
CA LEU A 327 27.70 -21.63 -14.56
C LEU A 327 27.85 -23.15 -14.55
N ALA A 328 27.02 -23.87 -15.29
CA ALA A 328 27.09 -25.32 -15.37
C ALA A 328 28.32 -25.77 -16.19
N PRO A 329 28.89 -26.96 -15.95
CA PRO A 329 29.99 -27.48 -16.76
C PRO A 329 29.67 -27.65 -18.26
N ASN A 330 28.39 -27.77 -18.61
CA ASN A 330 27.89 -27.93 -19.97
C ASN A 330 27.28 -26.63 -20.54
N ASP A 331 27.42 -25.50 -19.85
CA ASP A 331 27.06 -24.20 -20.39
C ASP A 331 28.01 -23.77 -21.53
N LEU A 332 27.60 -22.74 -22.26
CA LEU A 332 28.35 -22.27 -23.43
C LEU A 332 29.41 -21.25 -23.01
N ALA A 333 30.68 -21.58 -23.26
CA ALA A 333 31.77 -20.62 -23.16
C ALA A 333 31.58 -19.50 -24.20
N GLY A 334 31.99 -18.28 -23.85
CA GLY A 334 31.82 -17.09 -24.69
C GLY A 334 31.44 -15.86 -23.89
N GLU A 335 30.94 -14.84 -24.58
CA GLU A 335 30.48 -13.60 -23.95
C GLU A 335 29.03 -13.75 -23.47
N TRP A 336 28.83 -13.63 -22.17
CA TRP A 336 27.52 -13.58 -21.52
C TRP A 336 27.14 -12.14 -21.24
N THR A 337 25.85 -11.82 -21.34
CA THR A 337 25.32 -10.48 -21.07
C THR A 337 24.40 -10.50 -19.86
N ILE A 338 24.71 -9.67 -18.87
CA ILE A 338 23.85 -9.42 -17.71
C ILE A 338 23.18 -8.07 -17.92
N ARG A 339 21.86 -8.06 -18.06
CA ARG A 339 21.04 -6.85 -18.16
C ARG A 339 20.19 -6.70 -16.93
N ALA A 340 20.36 -5.61 -16.21
CA ALA A 340 19.50 -5.22 -15.11
C ALA A 340 18.64 -4.03 -15.51
N LYS A 341 17.35 -4.09 -15.19
CA LYS A 341 16.40 -2.97 -15.28
C LYS A 341 15.79 -2.74 -13.92
N GLU A 342 15.83 -1.49 -13.44
CA GLU A 342 15.06 -1.11 -12.26
C GLU A 342 13.67 -0.65 -12.72
N LEU A 343 12.65 -1.15 -12.03
CA LEU A 343 11.25 -1.06 -12.46
C LEU A 343 10.55 0.18 -11.88
N ALA A 344 11.28 1.09 -11.24
CA ALA A 344 10.72 2.36 -10.78
C ALA A 344 10.89 3.45 -11.84
N SER A 345 12.12 3.78 -12.23
CA SER A 345 12.37 4.81 -13.23
C SER A 345 12.55 4.25 -14.65
N GLY A 346 12.72 2.93 -14.79
CA GLY A 346 12.92 2.23 -16.06
C GLY A 346 14.35 2.20 -16.56
N LEU A 347 15.32 2.68 -15.77
CA LEU A 347 16.75 2.68 -16.12
C LEU A 347 17.26 1.26 -16.29
N THR A 348 18.21 1.11 -17.21
CA THR A 348 18.84 -0.16 -17.53
C THR A 348 20.36 -0.05 -17.42
N ARG A 349 20.99 -1.18 -17.10
CA ARG A 349 22.45 -1.34 -17.13
C ARG A 349 22.80 -2.72 -17.66
N GLU A 350 23.76 -2.75 -18.58
CA GLU A 350 24.35 -3.98 -19.08
C GLU A 350 25.77 -4.16 -18.56
N HIS A 351 26.16 -5.41 -18.35
CA HIS A 351 27.49 -5.85 -18.01
C HIS A 351 27.83 -7.12 -18.79
N ARG A 352 29.08 -7.25 -19.25
CA ARG A 352 29.55 -8.41 -20.00
C ARG A 352 30.47 -9.25 -19.13
N LEU A 353 30.26 -10.55 -19.18
CA LEU A 353 31.06 -11.57 -18.51
C LEU A 353 31.63 -12.51 -19.56
N THR A 354 32.95 -12.69 -19.60
CA THR A 354 33.56 -13.71 -20.46
C THR A 354 33.62 -15.05 -19.72
N VAL A 355 32.87 -16.04 -20.19
CA VAL A 355 32.91 -17.41 -19.67
C VAL A 355 33.92 -18.22 -20.48
N ILE A 356 34.91 -18.78 -19.79
CA ILE A 356 35.93 -19.65 -20.37
C ILE A 356 35.70 -21.11 -19.95
N PRO A 357 36.23 -22.08 -20.71
CA PRO A 357 36.13 -23.50 -20.38
C PRO A 357 36.62 -23.86 -18.97
#